data_AF-A0A3D1XM62-F1
#
_entry.id   AF-A0A3D1XM62-F1
#
_cell.length_a   1.000
_cell.length_b   1.000
_cell.length_c   1.000
_cell.angle_alpha   90.00
_cell.angle_beta   90.00
_cell.angle_gamma   90.00
#
_symmetry.space_group_name_H-M   'P 1'
#
loop_
_entity.id
_entity.type
_entity.pdbx_description
1 polymer ?
#
loop_
_entity_poly.entity_id
_entity_poly.type
_entity_poly.pdbx_seq_one_letter_code
_entity_poly.pdbx_strand_id
1 'polypeptide(L)'
;MENNSENSILSDSTQTSSRARKFKQAGYGFLIMNLIYLVVVVKFIPALNFDASALLSFLAYVLFIGFLTYYLLQEKKLLAQVLAFIYAGRSGNAIYFLLGDNIFPAVPFFLPCLLITFYLLGRVGWDWP
;
A
#
# COMPACT_ATOMS: atom_id res chain seq x y z
N MET A 1 -35.93 14.86 26.73
CA MET A 1 -34.61 15.17 26.13
C MET A 1 -33.80 13.88 25.98
N GLU A 2 -34.37 12.86 25.33
CA GLU A 2 -33.80 11.48 25.33
C GLU A 2 -33.14 11.08 24.00
N ASN A 3 -33.19 11.96 22.99
CA ASN A 3 -32.82 11.64 21.60
C ASN A 3 -31.33 11.90 21.26
N ASN A 4 -30.53 12.37 22.22
CA ASN A 4 -29.11 12.70 21.97
C ASN A 4 -28.18 11.49 22.16
N SER A 5 -28.50 10.56 23.06
CA SER A 5 -27.66 9.39 23.33
C SER A 5 -27.71 8.37 22.18
N GLU A 6 -28.90 8.03 21.69
CA GLU A 6 -29.06 7.09 20.56
C GLU A 6 -28.41 7.60 19.27
N ASN A 7 -28.55 8.89 18.96
CA ASN A 7 -27.90 9.50 17.81
C ASN A 7 -26.37 9.52 17.94
N SER A 8 -25.84 9.72 19.14
CA SER A 8 -24.39 9.66 19.38
C SER A 8 -23.83 8.25 19.20
N ILE A 9 -24.52 7.23 19.69
CA ILE A 9 -24.12 5.81 19.58
C ILE A 9 -24.21 5.32 18.12
N LEU A 10 -25.25 5.75 17.39
CA LEU A 10 -25.40 5.43 15.97
C LEU A 10 -24.32 6.11 15.11
N SER A 11 -23.96 7.36 15.44
CA SER A 11 -22.88 8.07 14.74
C SER A 11 -21.50 7.44 14.97
N ASP A 12 -21.22 6.98 16.20
CA ASP A 12 -19.94 6.36 16.55
C ASP A 12 -19.79 4.96 15.92
N SER A 13 -20.85 4.15 15.91
CA SER A 13 -20.86 2.83 15.26
C SER A 13 -20.74 2.90 13.73
N THR A 14 -21.36 3.91 13.10
CA THR A 14 -21.21 4.14 11.65
C THR A 14 -19.83 4.70 11.30
N GLN A 15 -19.26 5.56 12.15
CA GLN A 15 -17.92 6.11 11.93
C GLN A 15 -16.83 5.05 12.11
N THR A 16 -16.92 4.22 13.15
CA THR A 16 -15.99 3.09 13.39
C THR A 16 -16.07 2.03 12.30
N SER A 17 -17.26 1.61 11.87
CA SER A 17 -17.42 0.67 10.76
C SER A 17 -16.89 1.22 9.42
N SER A 18 -17.09 2.52 9.16
CA SER A 18 -16.54 3.17 7.97
C SER A 18 -15.00 3.22 7.98
N ARG A 19 -14.40 3.49 9.13
CA ARG A 19 -12.95 3.51 9.33
C ARG A 19 -12.35 2.12 9.14
N ALA A 20 -12.92 1.11 9.79
CA ALA A 20 -12.51 -0.28 9.63
C ALA A 20 -12.55 -0.73 8.17
N ARG A 21 -13.60 -0.33 7.42
CA ARG A 21 -13.72 -0.63 5.99
C ARG A 21 -12.61 0.03 5.16
N LYS A 22 -12.28 1.30 5.44
CA LYS A 22 -11.17 2.01 4.77
C LYS A 22 -9.82 1.34 5.04
N PHE A 23 -9.55 0.93 6.29
CA PHE A 23 -8.32 0.20 6.65
C PHE A 23 -8.24 -1.17 6.00
N LYS A 24 -9.35 -1.92 5.94
CA LYS A 24 -9.41 -3.18 5.18
C LYS A 24 -9.12 -2.97 3.70
N GLN A 25 -9.74 -1.96 3.10
CA GLN A 25 -9.50 -1.61 1.69
C GLN A 25 -8.03 -1.21 1.45
N ALA A 26 -7.45 -0.39 2.31
CA ALA A 26 -6.06 0.03 2.19
C ALA A 26 -5.09 -1.16 2.41
N GLY A 27 -5.36 -2.04 3.37
CA GLY A 27 -4.57 -3.24 3.61
C GLY A 27 -4.59 -4.20 2.44
N TYR A 28 -5.78 -4.61 1.96
CA TYR A 28 -5.89 -5.49 0.80
C TYR A 28 -5.36 -4.83 -0.47
N GLY A 29 -5.64 -3.54 -0.67
CA GLY A 29 -5.11 -2.80 -1.82
C GLY A 29 -3.59 -2.69 -1.80
N PHE A 30 -2.99 -2.44 -0.64
CA PHE A 30 -1.54 -2.48 -0.45
C PHE A 30 -0.96 -3.85 -0.84
N LEU A 31 -1.57 -4.93 -0.36
CA LEU A 31 -1.11 -6.29 -0.65
C LEU A 31 -1.23 -6.64 -2.14
N ILE A 32 -2.37 -6.37 -2.75
CA ILE A 32 -2.62 -6.62 -4.18
C ILE A 32 -1.64 -5.82 -5.05
N MET A 33 -1.45 -4.54 -4.76
CA MET A 33 -0.53 -3.69 -5.50
C MET A 33 0.93 -4.18 -5.36
N ASN A 34 1.35 -4.59 -4.16
CA ASN A 34 2.67 -5.19 -3.97
C ASN A 34 2.86 -6.51 -4.72
N LEU A 35 1.82 -7.34 -4.81
CA LEU A 35 1.85 -8.57 -5.61
C LEU A 35 1.95 -8.26 -7.11
N ILE A 36 1.19 -7.29 -7.61
CA ILE A 36 1.29 -6.84 -9.00
C ILE A 36 2.71 -6.32 -9.29
N TYR A 37 3.24 -5.48 -8.39
CA TYR A 37 4.63 -4.99 -8.47
C TYR A 37 5.61 -6.15 -8.57
N LEU A 38 5.45 -7.19 -7.73
CA LEU A 38 6.30 -8.37 -7.73
C LEU A 38 6.27 -9.12 -9.07
N VAL A 39 5.08 -9.31 -9.66
CA VAL A 39 4.93 -9.97 -10.96
C VAL A 39 5.63 -9.18 -12.06
N VAL A 40 5.52 -7.84 -12.04
CA VAL A 40 6.23 -6.96 -12.99
C VAL A 40 7.75 -7.07 -12.79
N VAL A 41 8.24 -7.06 -11.54
CA VAL A 41 9.68 -7.24 -11.24
C VAL A 41 10.20 -8.56 -11.81
N VAL A 42 9.50 -9.68 -11.57
CA VAL A 42 9.91 -10.99 -12.08
C VAL A 42 9.92 -11.03 -13.61
N LYS A 43 8.98 -10.33 -14.27
CA LYS A 43 8.92 -10.26 -15.75
C LYS A 43 10.05 -9.43 -16.35
N PHE A 44 10.39 -8.30 -15.75
CA PHE A 44 11.34 -7.33 -16.32
C PHE A 44 12.79 -7.54 -15.85
N ILE A 45 12.99 -8.28 -14.76
CA ILE A 45 14.33 -8.62 -14.24
C ILE A 45 14.58 -10.11 -14.51
N PRO A 46 15.01 -10.49 -15.73
CA PRO A 46 15.34 -11.87 -16.07
C PRO A 46 16.54 -12.41 -15.26
N ALA A 47 17.35 -11.52 -14.69
CA ALA A 47 18.48 -11.86 -13.82
C ALA A 47 18.09 -12.24 -12.38
N LEU A 48 16.79 -12.36 -12.07
CA LEU A 48 16.33 -13.17 -10.94
C LEU A 48 16.64 -14.63 -11.26
N ASN A 49 17.93 -14.99 -11.18
CA ASN A 49 18.35 -16.37 -11.10
C ASN A 49 17.55 -16.95 -9.93
N PHE A 50 16.71 -17.95 -10.19
CA PHE A 50 15.91 -18.65 -9.17
C PHE A 50 16.82 -19.53 -8.29
N ASP A 51 17.91 -18.94 -7.84
CA ASP A 51 18.84 -19.46 -6.87
C ASP A 51 18.19 -19.39 -5.49
N ALA A 52 18.71 -20.17 -4.53
CA ALA A 52 18.15 -20.27 -3.19
C ALA A 52 18.08 -18.89 -2.49
N SER A 53 19.06 -18.03 -2.76
CA SER A 53 19.12 -16.65 -2.21
C SER A 53 18.02 -15.73 -2.75
N ALA A 54 17.70 -15.83 -4.03
CA ALA A 54 16.63 -15.06 -4.66
C ALA A 54 15.25 -15.54 -4.20
N LEU A 55 15.05 -16.86 -4.10
CA LEU A 55 13.84 -17.46 -3.55
C LEU A 55 13.61 -17.07 -2.09
N LEU A 56 14.66 -17.08 -1.27
CA LEU A 56 14.59 -16.66 0.13
C LEU A 56 14.22 -15.17 0.25
N SER A 57 14.85 -14.31 -0.58
CA SER A 57 14.56 -12.88 -0.62
C SER A 57 13.13 -12.59 -1.09
N PHE A 58 12.64 -13.35 -2.07
CA PHE A 58 11.26 -13.29 -2.54
C PHE A 58 10.28 -13.68 -1.43
N LEU A 59 10.53 -14.80 -0.74
CA LEU A 59 9.68 -15.27 0.35
C LEU A 59 9.69 -14.29 1.52
N ALA A 60 10.86 -13.75 1.88
CA ALA A 60 10.99 -12.73 2.91
C ALA A 60 10.23 -11.46 2.54
N TYR A 61 10.27 -11.02 1.28
CA TYR A 61 9.49 -9.88 0.81
C TYR A 61 7.98 -10.14 0.94
N VAL A 62 7.50 -11.30 0.50
CA VAL A 62 6.08 -11.68 0.61
C VAL A 62 5.62 -11.74 2.07
N LEU A 63 6.44 -12.30 2.96
CA LEU A 63 6.16 -12.32 4.40
C LEU A 63 6.16 -10.91 4.99
N PHE A 64 7.10 -10.06 4.59
CA PHE A 64 7.18 -8.68 5.06
C PHE A 64 5.96 -7.85 4.63
N ILE A 65 5.53 -7.93 3.37
CA ILE A 65 4.30 -7.25 2.93
C ILE A 65 3.05 -7.82 3.61
N GLY A 66 3.00 -9.14 3.85
CA GLY A 66 1.92 -9.78 4.59
C GLY A 66 1.86 -9.29 6.04
N PHE A 67 3.01 -9.18 6.69
CA PHE A 67 3.15 -8.62 8.03
C PHE A 67 2.68 -7.16 8.07
N LEU A 68 3.17 -6.30 7.18
CA LEU A 68 2.72 -4.91 7.09
C LEU A 68 1.20 -4.80 6.84
N THR A 69 0.66 -5.66 5.98
CA THR A 69 -0.78 -5.73 5.70
C THR A 69 -1.55 -6.07 6.98
N TYR A 70 -1.10 -7.08 7.73
CA TYR A 70 -1.71 -7.46 8.99
C TYR A 70 -1.76 -6.29 9.99
N TYR A 71 -0.69 -5.52 10.13
CA TYR A 71 -0.71 -4.34 10.99
C TYR A 71 -1.56 -3.19 10.44
N LEU A 72 -1.69 -3.04 9.12
CA LEU A 72 -2.65 -2.12 8.51
C LEU A 72 -4.10 -2.51 8.87
N LEU A 73 -4.40 -3.81 8.89
CA LEU A 73 -5.72 -4.33 9.28
C LEU A 73 -6.01 -4.12 10.78
N GLN A 74 -5.00 -3.91 11.62
CA GLN A 74 -5.16 -3.47 13.01
C GLN A 74 -5.39 -1.96 13.16
N GLU A 75 -5.74 -1.26 12.07
CA GLU A 75 -6.09 0.16 12.06
C GLU A 75 -4.98 1.10 12.58
N LYS A 76 -3.71 0.67 12.43
CA LYS A 76 -2.54 1.45 12.86
C LYS A 76 -2.29 2.62 11.92
N LYS A 77 -2.88 3.78 12.22
CA LYS A 77 -2.76 5.02 11.43
C LYS A 77 -1.31 5.46 11.18
N LEU A 78 -0.45 5.39 12.21
CA LEU A 78 0.96 5.77 12.09
C LEU A 78 1.72 4.90 11.07
N LEU A 79 1.42 3.60 11.02
CA LEU A 79 2.02 2.70 10.04
C LEU A 79 1.62 3.10 8.62
N ALA A 80 0.35 3.39 8.40
CA ALA A 80 -0.12 3.83 7.10
C ALA A 80 0.52 5.15 6.65
N GLN A 81 0.72 6.11 7.57
CA GLN A 81 1.43 7.36 7.27
C GLN A 81 2.90 7.12 6.88
N VAL A 82 3.62 6.29 7.65
CA VAL A 82 5.03 5.97 7.36
C VAL A 82 5.15 5.27 6.00
N LEU A 83 4.31 4.27 5.72
CA LEU A 83 4.31 3.61 4.42
C LEU A 83 3.93 4.58 3.30
N ALA A 84 2.98 5.50 3.52
CA ALA A 84 2.66 6.51 2.51
C ALA A 84 3.87 7.38 2.17
N PHE A 85 4.67 7.82 3.15
CA PHE A 85 5.90 8.55 2.89
C PHE A 85 6.92 7.73 2.08
N ILE A 86 7.10 6.44 2.41
CA ILE A 86 7.98 5.54 1.66
C ILE A 86 7.51 5.42 0.20
N TYR A 87 6.20 5.25 -0.01
CA TYR A 87 5.62 5.12 -1.35
C TYR A 87 5.63 6.44 -2.13
N ALA A 88 5.52 7.58 -1.46
CA ALA A 88 5.71 8.89 -2.08
C ALA A 88 7.15 9.06 -2.58
N GLY A 89 8.14 8.73 -1.76
CA GLY A 89 9.56 8.76 -2.17
C GLY A 89 9.84 7.82 -3.35
N ARG A 90 9.30 6.59 -3.31
CA ARG A 90 9.40 5.64 -4.43
C ARG A 90 8.73 6.17 -5.70
N SER A 91 7.58 6.79 -5.59
CA SER A 91 6.88 7.41 -6.72
C SER A 91 7.71 8.54 -7.30
N GLY A 92 8.29 9.40 -6.48
CA GLY A 92 9.21 10.46 -6.91
C GLY A 92 10.42 9.93 -7.68
N ASN A 93 11.04 8.86 -7.18
CA ASN A 93 12.16 8.20 -7.87
C ASN A 93 11.72 7.60 -9.23
N ALA A 94 10.55 6.96 -9.28
CA ALA A 94 9.99 6.43 -10.51
C ALA A 94 9.67 7.55 -11.53
N ILE A 95 9.11 8.68 -11.09
CA ILE A 95 8.89 9.86 -11.94
C ILE A 95 10.24 10.38 -12.49
N TYR A 96 11.26 10.46 -11.64
CA TYR A 96 12.60 10.88 -12.05
C TYR A 96 13.17 9.98 -13.16
N PHE A 97 13.04 8.66 -13.05
CA PHE A 97 13.47 7.72 -14.09
C PHE A 97 12.63 7.80 -15.38
N LEU A 98 11.35 8.19 -15.30
CA LEU A 98 10.53 8.42 -16.50
C LEU A 98 10.92 9.69 -17.26
N LEU A 99 11.37 10.71 -16.53
CA LEU A 99 11.74 12.01 -17.11
C LEU A 99 13.19 12.06 -17.59
N GLY A 100 14.04 11.12 -17.15
CA GLY A 100 15.43 11.03 -17.57
C GLY A 100 15.61 10.27 -18.88
N ASP A 101 16.80 10.40 -19.48
CA ASP A 101 17.15 9.76 -20.76
C ASP A 101 17.25 8.22 -20.68
N ASN A 102 17.37 7.66 -19.47
CA ASN A 102 17.49 6.21 -19.23
C ASN A 102 16.19 5.64 -18.62
N ILE A 103 15.15 5.53 -19.44
CA ILE A 103 13.85 5.00 -19.01
C ILE A 103 13.99 3.51 -18.72
N PHE A 104 13.90 3.13 -17.44
CA PHE A 104 13.79 1.73 -17.09
C PHE A 104 12.42 1.20 -17.55
N PRO A 105 12.36 0.15 -18.39
CA PRO A 105 11.15 -0.21 -19.14
C PRO A 105 9.98 -0.67 -18.26
N ALA A 106 10.24 -1.04 -17.00
CA ALA A 106 9.21 -1.43 -16.05
C ALA A 106 8.55 -0.23 -15.32
N VAL A 107 9.16 0.96 -15.34
CA VAL A 107 8.69 2.13 -14.58
C VAL A 107 7.27 2.57 -14.95
N PRO A 108 6.86 2.59 -16.24
CA PRO A 108 5.46 2.90 -16.60
C PRO A 108 4.43 1.96 -15.96
N PHE A 109 4.82 0.73 -15.63
CA PHE A 109 3.95 -0.23 -14.95
C PHE A 109 3.99 -0.07 -13.42
N PHE A 110 5.14 0.33 -12.87
CA PHE A 110 5.29 0.56 -11.42
C PHE A 110 4.65 1.86 -10.95
N LEU A 111 4.75 2.93 -11.73
CA LEU A 111 4.26 4.26 -11.37
C LEU A 111 2.78 4.26 -10.94
N PRO A 112 1.82 3.73 -11.74
CA PRO A 112 0.42 3.72 -11.33
C PRO A 112 0.21 2.87 -10.07
N CYS A 113 0.91 1.75 -9.95
CA CYS A 113 0.85 0.88 -8.77
C CYS A 113 1.31 1.60 -7.50
N LEU A 114 2.41 2.36 -7.58
CA LEU A 114 2.96 3.13 -6.47
C LEU A 114 2.02 4.29 -6.07
N LEU A 115 1.48 5.01 -7.05
CA LEU A 115 0.55 6.12 -6.82
C LEU A 115 -0.78 5.65 -6.22
N ILE A 116 -1.35 4.54 -6.71
CA ILE A 116 -2.58 3.96 -6.14
C ILE A 116 -2.33 3.51 -4.70
N THR A 117 -1.20 2.84 -4.44
CA THR A 117 -0.84 2.42 -3.09
C THR A 117 -0.68 3.62 -2.17
N PHE A 118 0.07 4.64 -2.61
CA PHE A 118 0.22 5.90 -1.87
C PHE A 118 -1.12 6.53 -1.53
N TYR A 119 -2.03 6.63 -2.50
CA TYR A 119 -3.36 7.20 -2.29
C TYR A 119 -4.20 6.38 -1.31
N LEU A 120 -4.22 5.04 -1.42
CA LEU A 120 -4.94 4.17 -0.49
C LEU A 120 -4.43 4.30 0.94
N LEU A 121 -3.11 4.44 1.11
CA LEU A 121 -2.50 4.66 2.42
C LEU A 121 -2.76 6.09 2.94
N GLY A 122 -2.73 7.09 2.05
CA GLY A 122 -3.09 8.47 2.37
C GLY A 122 -4.53 8.59 2.87
N ARG A 123 -5.45 7.82 2.26
CA ARG A 123 -6.87 7.74 2.65
C ARG A 123 -7.08 7.29 4.09
N VAL A 124 -6.25 6.40 4.61
CA VAL A 124 -6.35 5.93 6.01
C VAL A 124 -5.42 6.69 6.95
N GLY A 125 -4.32 7.25 6.44
CA GLY A 125 -3.32 8.00 7.18
C GLY A 125 -3.70 9.47 7.45
N TRP A 126 -4.41 10.12 6.51
CA TRP A 126 -4.83 11.53 6.59
C TRP A 126 -6.31 11.74 6.27
N ASP A 127 -7.10 10.66 6.23
CA ASP A 127 -8.54 10.73 5.97
C ASP A 127 -8.87 11.43 4.63
N TRP A 128 -8.03 11.25 3.61
CA TRP A 128 -8.29 11.74 2.24
C TRP A 128 -9.63 11.22 1.70
N PRO A 129 -10.28 11.97 0.79
CA PRO A 129 -11.56 11.56 0.20
C PRO A 129 -11.49 10.18 -0.45
#